data_AF-A0A199UQ42-F1
#
_entry.id   AF-A0A199UQ42-F1
#
_cell.length_a   1.000
_cell.length_b   1.000
_cell.length_c   1.000
_cell.angle_alpha   90.00
_cell.angle_beta   90.00
_cell.angle_gamma   90.00
#
_symmetry.space_group_name_H-M   'P 1'
#
loop_
_entity.id
_entity.type
_entity.pdbx_description
1 polymer ?
#
loop_
_entity_poly.entity_id
_entity_poly.type
_entity_poly.pdbx_seq_one_letter_code
_entity_poly.pdbx_strand_id
1 'polypeptide(L)'
;SSPRWGCFRKLRTLEIVGATMRDAALKDAVAACPNLTDLALLGCDGVGSVSIELERLERCRLDFLGPGNCSLSLGSPRLEVLEIQGFSWIRVDGNHKLRSLCIAKNTARVYKVEMGRLADLEYLSLRGVQWSWGAVASVLQCASEVKHLVMKIEFCGDFDTLQPFPEVDLVEFFNSHQKLRKFEIHGAMFAALCQKNSLKKMKNCNDTADDFFEEICKFKYINHGRVLIE
;
A
#
# COMPACT_ATOMS: atom_id res chain seq x y z
N SER A 1 -2.12 10.70 34.36
CA SER A 1 -2.45 9.26 34.48
C SER A 1 -3.25 8.86 33.26
N SER A 2 -3.00 7.68 32.68
CA SER A 2 -3.89 7.13 31.65
C SER A 2 -5.31 6.95 32.23
N PRO A 3 -6.38 7.13 31.45
CA PRO A 3 -7.73 6.79 31.91
C PRO A 3 -7.77 5.33 32.35
N ARG A 4 -8.48 5.01 33.43
CA ARG A 4 -8.79 3.61 33.75
C ARG A 4 -9.86 3.12 32.78
N TRP A 5 -9.45 2.75 31.57
CA TRP A 5 -10.34 2.13 30.61
C TRP A 5 -10.85 0.82 31.22
N GLY A 6 -12.16 0.71 31.40
CA GLY A 6 -12.80 -0.58 31.65
C GLY A 6 -12.66 -1.49 30.43
N CYS A 7 -12.94 -2.78 30.57
CA CYS A 7 -12.94 -3.69 29.43
C CYS A 7 -14.28 -3.62 28.67
N PHE A 8 -14.27 -3.14 27.44
CA PHE A 8 -15.44 -2.99 26.56
C PHE A 8 -15.68 -4.24 25.71
N ARG A 9 -15.97 -5.39 26.36
CA ARG A 9 -16.13 -6.69 25.66
C ARG A 9 -17.24 -6.74 24.61
N LYS A 10 -18.25 -5.86 24.73
CA LYS A 10 -19.38 -5.77 23.79
C LYS A 10 -19.10 -4.84 22.62
N LEU A 11 -18.08 -4.00 22.70
CA LEU A 11 -17.71 -3.10 21.61
C LEU A 11 -17.21 -3.94 20.41
N ARG A 12 -17.62 -3.52 19.22
CA ARG A 12 -17.29 -4.16 17.93
C ARG A 12 -16.63 -3.17 16.99
N THR A 13 -17.04 -1.91 17.07
CA THR A 13 -16.50 -0.82 16.28
C THR A 13 -15.88 0.20 17.23
N LEU A 14 -14.65 0.60 16.94
CA LEU A 14 -13.98 1.73 17.58
C LEU A 14 -13.49 2.68 16.49
N GLU A 15 -13.92 3.93 16.57
CA GLU A 15 -13.48 5.01 15.69
C GLU A 15 -12.97 6.18 16.52
N ILE A 16 -11.76 6.65 16.20
CA ILE A 16 -11.14 7.82 16.81
C ILE A 16 -10.66 8.73 15.67
N VAL A 17 -11.03 10.00 15.72
CA VAL A 17 -10.74 10.97 14.66
C VAL A 17 -10.02 12.18 15.22
N GLY A 18 -8.93 12.62 14.58
CA GLY A 18 -8.23 13.87 14.89
C GLY A 18 -7.54 13.89 16.26
N ALA A 19 -7.29 12.72 16.86
CA ALA A 19 -6.73 12.64 18.20
C ALA A 19 -5.20 12.60 18.18
N THR A 20 -4.59 13.45 19.01
CA THR A 20 -3.18 13.34 19.39
C THR A 20 -3.02 12.39 20.56
N MET A 21 -2.26 11.32 20.38
CA MET A 21 -2.04 10.33 21.44
C MET A 21 -0.64 9.76 21.42
N ARG A 22 -0.19 9.30 22.60
CA ARG A 22 1.07 8.56 22.74
C ARG A 22 0.83 7.08 22.51
N ASP A 23 1.87 6.36 22.10
CA ASP A 23 1.86 4.90 21.88
C ASP A 23 1.17 4.12 23.02
N ALA A 24 1.44 4.48 24.27
CA ALA A 24 0.82 3.83 25.44
C ALA A 24 -0.70 4.02 25.51
N ALA A 25 -1.21 5.21 25.19
CA ALA A 25 -2.65 5.48 25.24
C ALA A 25 -3.40 4.71 24.14
N LEU A 26 -2.79 4.60 22.95
CA LEU A 26 -3.33 3.78 21.87
C LEU A 26 -3.36 2.30 22.25
N LYS A 27 -2.24 1.79 22.78
CA LYS A 27 -2.13 0.40 23.25
C LYS A 27 -3.19 0.08 24.30
N ASP A 28 -3.37 0.95 25.29
CA ASP A 28 -4.36 0.78 26.36
C ASP A 28 -5.80 0.78 25.79
N ALA A 29 -6.10 1.65 24.82
CA ALA A 29 -7.41 1.72 24.17
C ALA A 29 -7.75 0.45 23.37
N VAL A 30 -6.77 -0.08 22.61
CA VAL A 30 -6.92 -1.36 21.88
C VAL A 30 -7.10 -2.53 22.85
N ALA A 31 -6.30 -2.59 23.92
CA ALA A 31 -6.39 -3.64 24.94
C ALA A 31 -7.74 -3.62 25.69
N ALA A 32 -8.35 -2.44 25.85
CA ALA A 32 -9.67 -2.29 26.45
C ALA A 32 -10.79 -2.86 25.57
N CYS A 33 -10.56 -3.06 24.27
CA CYS A 33 -11.57 -3.44 23.28
C CYS A 33 -11.21 -4.75 22.56
N PRO A 34 -11.16 -5.91 23.26
CA PRO A 34 -10.57 -7.14 22.70
C PRO A 34 -11.41 -7.83 21.60
N ASN A 35 -12.68 -7.43 21.43
CA ASN A 35 -13.61 -8.07 20.49
C ASN A 35 -13.96 -7.18 19.30
N LEU A 36 -13.13 -6.19 18.98
CA LEU A 36 -13.34 -5.34 17.82
C LEU A 36 -13.31 -6.17 16.53
N THR A 37 -14.25 -5.85 15.65
CA THR A 37 -14.33 -6.30 14.26
C THR A 37 -13.93 -5.16 13.31
N ASP A 38 -14.12 -3.91 13.73
CA ASP A 38 -13.86 -2.73 12.92
C ASP A 38 -13.10 -1.69 13.77
N LEU A 39 -11.91 -1.30 13.31
CA LEU A 39 -11.07 -0.29 13.94
C LEU A 39 -10.74 0.83 12.95
N ALA A 40 -10.99 2.07 13.34
CA ALA A 40 -10.64 3.25 12.57
C ALA A 40 -9.92 4.30 13.45
N LEU A 41 -8.72 4.69 13.07
CA LEU A 41 -7.98 5.80 13.66
C LEU A 41 -7.66 6.77 12.53
N LEU A 42 -8.34 7.91 12.46
CA LEU A 42 -8.36 8.76 11.27
C LEU A 42 -7.79 10.14 11.58
N GLY A 43 -6.81 10.59 10.79
CA GLY A 43 -6.12 11.87 11.03
C GLY A 43 -5.51 11.98 12.43
N CYS A 44 -5.03 10.87 12.99
CA CYS A 44 -4.41 10.84 14.32
C CYS A 44 -2.91 11.21 14.24
N ASP A 45 -2.32 11.67 15.34
CA ASP A 45 -0.87 11.95 15.39
C ASP A 45 -0.27 11.63 16.78
N GLY A 46 1.04 11.86 16.90
CA GLY A 46 1.77 11.69 18.16
C GLY A 46 2.30 10.29 18.45
N VAL A 47 2.02 9.30 17.58
CA VAL A 47 2.51 7.93 17.74
C VAL A 47 3.75 7.63 16.89
N GLY A 48 4.74 6.97 17.50
CA GLY A 48 5.92 6.43 16.80
C GLY A 48 5.77 4.96 16.42
N SER A 49 4.97 4.22 17.16
CA SER A 49 4.71 2.81 16.91
C SER A 49 3.26 2.44 17.21
N VAL A 50 2.66 1.70 16.28
CA VAL A 50 1.30 1.14 16.39
C VAL A 50 1.43 -0.38 16.40
N SER A 51 0.94 -1.00 17.46
CA SER A 51 0.88 -2.46 17.60
C SER A 51 -0.55 -2.88 17.91
N ILE A 52 -1.14 -3.69 17.03
CA ILE A 52 -2.53 -4.14 17.11
C ILE A 52 -2.56 -5.66 16.97
N GLU A 53 -2.99 -6.34 18.02
CA GLU A 53 -3.22 -7.79 18.03
C GLU A 53 -4.67 -8.06 18.43
N LEU A 54 -5.52 -8.38 17.46
CA LEU A 54 -6.97 -8.53 17.67
C LEU A 54 -7.52 -9.72 16.86
N GLU A 55 -7.87 -10.80 17.56
CA GLU A 55 -8.37 -12.07 16.99
C GLU A 55 -9.59 -11.95 16.06
N ARG A 56 -10.38 -10.88 16.24
CA ARG A 56 -11.68 -10.71 15.56
C ARG A 56 -11.70 -9.57 14.57
N LEU A 57 -10.59 -8.86 14.38
CA LEU A 57 -10.56 -7.67 13.54
C LEU A 57 -10.71 -8.06 12.07
N GLU A 58 -11.75 -7.54 11.43
CA GLU A 58 -12.09 -7.77 10.02
C GLU A 58 -11.71 -6.56 9.16
N ARG A 59 -11.89 -5.34 9.69
CA ARG A 59 -11.58 -4.08 8.98
C ARG A 59 -10.73 -3.17 9.84
N CYS A 60 -9.63 -2.69 9.28
CA CYS A 60 -8.72 -1.76 9.95
C CYS A 60 -8.39 -0.59 9.03
N ARG A 61 -8.65 0.63 9.50
CA ARG A 61 -8.30 1.88 8.80
C ARG A 61 -7.45 2.74 9.72
N LEU A 62 -6.22 3.02 9.33
CA LEU A 62 -5.27 3.78 10.13
C LEU A 62 -4.70 4.91 9.28
N ASP A 63 -4.98 6.15 9.66
CA ASP A 63 -4.44 7.34 9.02
C ASP A 63 -3.74 8.17 10.08
N PHE A 64 -2.41 8.15 10.01
CA PHE A 64 -1.54 8.90 10.92
C PHE A 64 -0.82 10.04 10.19
N LEU A 65 -0.96 11.23 10.75
CA LEU A 65 -0.36 12.46 10.25
C LEU A 65 1.08 12.60 10.75
N GLY A 66 1.86 13.35 9.98
CA GLY A 66 3.18 13.83 10.37
C GLY A 66 4.33 13.23 9.55
N PRO A 67 5.47 13.94 9.47
CA PRO A 67 6.62 13.53 8.66
C PRO A 67 7.42 12.38 9.29
N GLY A 68 7.03 11.97 10.51
CA GLY A 68 7.76 10.99 11.30
C GLY A 68 7.76 9.59 10.69
N ASN A 69 8.72 8.79 11.14
CA ASN A 69 8.76 7.39 10.78
C ASN A 69 7.93 6.56 11.76
N CYS A 70 6.63 6.43 11.47
CA CYS A 70 5.75 5.55 12.24
C CYS A 70 5.94 4.09 11.81
N SER A 71 5.93 3.17 12.77
CA SER A 71 5.96 1.72 12.52
C SER A 71 4.60 1.08 12.82
N LEU A 72 4.21 0.09 12.02
CA LEU A 72 3.00 -0.71 12.23
C LEU A 72 3.37 -2.19 12.38
N SER A 73 2.85 -2.81 13.44
CA SER A 73 2.74 -4.26 13.58
C SER A 73 1.27 -4.61 13.80
N LEU A 74 0.69 -5.38 12.89
CA LEU A 74 -0.71 -5.76 12.95
C LEU A 74 -0.89 -7.26 12.77
N GLY A 75 -1.57 -7.90 13.72
CA GLY A 75 -1.98 -9.29 13.66
C GLY A 75 -3.49 -9.45 13.82
N SER A 76 -4.11 -10.08 12.82
CA SER A 76 -5.49 -10.58 12.93
C SER A 76 -5.74 -11.68 11.89
N PRO A 77 -6.17 -12.89 12.31
CA PRO A 77 -6.49 -13.97 11.39
C PRO A 77 -7.81 -13.74 10.61
N ARG A 78 -8.59 -12.72 10.97
CA ARG A 78 -9.87 -12.40 10.31
C ARG A 78 -9.82 -11.17 9.42
N LEU A 79 -8.65 -10.54 9.27
CA LEU A 79 -8.53 -9.29 8.56
C LEU A 79 -8.88 -9.46 7.08
N GLU A 80 -9.90 -8.75 6.62
CA GLU A 80 -10.38 -8.73 5.23
C GLU A 80 -10.04 -7.42 4.54
N VAL A 81 -10.02 -6.31 5.27
CA VAL A 81 -9.75 -4.96 4.75
C VAL A 81 -8.71 -4.26 5.61
N LEU A 82 -7.63 -3.81 4.96
CA LEU A 82 -6.60 -2.98 5.59
C LEU A 82 -6.34 -1.73 4.75
N GLU A 83 -6.57 -0.56 5.34
CA GLU A 83 -6.24 0.73 4.74
C GLU A 83 -5.32 1.48 5.69
N ILE A 84 -4.10 1.78 5.26
CA ILE A 84 -3.10 2.42 6.12
C ILE A 84 -2.46 3.61 5.41
N GLN A 85 -2.29 4.69 6.16
CA GLN A 85 -1.62 5.91 5.73
C GLN A 85 -0.63 6.38 6.80
N GLY A 86 0.58 6.75 6.35
CA GLY A 86 1.60 7.40 7.20
C GLY A 86 2.72 6.51 7.74
N PHE A 87 2.71 5.20 7.46
CA PHE A 87 3.67 4.25 8.02
C PHE A 87 4.92 4.04 7.17
N SER A 88 6.09 4.03 7.81
CA SER A 88 7.41 3.85 7.20
C SER A 88 7.89 2.39 7.23
N TRP A 89 7.53 1.65 8.27
CA TRP A 89 7.77 0.20 8.40
C TRP A 89 6.46 -0.49 8.74
N ILE A 90 6.09 -1.49 7.94
CA ILE A 90 4.81 -2.17 8.05
C ILE A 90 5.05 -3.67 8.17
N ARG A 91 4.47 -4.29 9.20
CA ARG A 91 4.41 -5.74 9.35
C ARG A 91 2.97 -6.15 9.56
N VAL A 92 2.49 -7.10 8.76
CA VAL A 92 1.15 -7.68 8.90
C VAL A 92 1.24 -9.19 8.96
N ASP A 93 0.87 -9.75 10.10
CA ASP A 93 0.82 -11.19 10.37
C ASP A 93 -0.64 -11.71 10.28
N GLY A 94 -0.82 -13.00 9.97
CA GLY A 94 -2.16 -13.62 9.90
C GLY A 94 -3.03 -13.17 8.72
N ASN A 95 -2.45 -12.56 7.69
CA ASN A 95 -3.11 -11.87 6.57
C ASN A 95 -3.83 -12.76 5.52
N HIS A 96 -4.07 -14.03 5.80
CA HIS A 96 -4.58 -15.02 4.83
C HIS A 96 -5.99 -14.73 4.28
N LYS A 97 -6.80 -13.92 4.97
CA LYS A 97 -8.16 -13.54 4.54
C LYS A 97 -8.24 -12.16 3.88
N LEU A 98 -7.11 -11.47 3.73
CA LEU A 98 -7.09 -10.09 3.26
C LEU A 98 -7.55 -10.02 1.80
N ARG A 99 -8.63 -9.27 1.55
CA ARG A 99 -9.24 -9.07 0.22
C ARG A 99 -8.92 -7.70 -0.36
N SER A 100 -8.77 -6.70 0.50
CA SER A 100 -8.44 -5.33 0.11
C SER A 100 -7.29 -4.79 0.94
N LEU A 101 -6.24 -4.30 0.27
CA LEU A 101 -5.08 -3.69 0.89
C LEU A 101 -4.80 -2.33 0.24
N CYS A 102 -4.81 -1.27 1.04
CA CYS A 102 -4.40 0.07 0.65
C CYS A 102 -3.26 0.52 1.56
N ILE A 103 -2.14 0.91 0.96
CA ILE A 103 -1.00 1.49 1.67
C ILE A 103 -0.67 2.83 1.00
N ALA A 104 -0.69 3.89 1.78
CA ALA A 104 -0.38 5.24 1.35
C ALA A 104 0.66 5.91 2.25
N LYS A 105 1.51 6.74 1.67
CA LYS A 105 2.36 7.66 2.44
C LYS A 105 2.66 8.91 1.64
N ASN A 106 2.03 10.01 2.03
CA ASN A 106 2.13 11.29 1.29
C ASN A 106 3.32 12.14 1.76
N THR A 107 4.00 11.73 2.82
CA THR A 107 5.16 12.43 3.39
C THR A 107 6.23 11.42 3.78
N ALA A 108 7.49 11.68 3.43
CA ALA A 108 8.61 10.76 3.66
C ALA A 108 8.43 9.40 2.94
N ARG A 109 9.19 8.38 3.34
CA ARG A 109 9.38 7.13 2.60
C ARG A 109 8.76 5.91 3.28
N VAL A 110 8.15 5.02 2.50
CA VAL A 110 7.89 3.63 2.94
C VAL A 110 9.16 2.80 2.73
N TYR A 111 9.81 2.39 3.80
CA TYR A 111 11.09 1.68 3.73
C TYR A 111 10.94 0.16 3.61
N LYS A 112 9.95 -0.42 4.30
CA LYS A 112 9.78 -1.88 4.34
C LYS A 112 8.33 -2.25 4.59
N VAL A 113 7.89 -3.29 3.89
CA VAL A 113 6.61 -3.95 4.11
C VAL A 113 6.87 -5.44 4.24
N GLU A 114 6.43 -6.05 5.33
CA GLU A 114 6.57 -7.48 5.60
C GLU A 114 5.19 -8.10 5.75
N MET A 115 4.89 -9.05 4.86
CA MET A 115 3.62 -9.73 4.79
C MET A 115 3.83 -11.20 4.38
N GLY A 116 2.92 -12.08 4.79
CA GLY A 116 2.79 -13.42 4.21
C GLY A 116 2.09 -13.38 2.84
N ARG A 117 1.98 -14.55 2.18
CA ARG A 117 1.27 -14.70 0.90
C ARG A 117 -0.20 -14.23 1.01
N LEU A 118 -0.63 -13.37 0.11
CA LEU A 118 -1.95 -12.77 0.05
C LEU A 118 -2.83 -13.49 -0.99
N ALA A 119 -3.14 -14.77 -0.74
CA ALA A 119 -3.79 -15.65 -1.73
C ALA A 119 -5.21 -15.22 -2.13
N ASP A 120 -5.95 -14.57 -1.23
CA ASP A 120 -7.33 -14.14 -1.42
C ASP A 120 -7.46 -12.65 -1.80
N LEU A 121 -6.34 -11.95 -2.02
CA LEU A 121 -6.34 -10.52 -2.29
C LEU A 121 -6.96 -10.22 -3.65
N GLU A 122 -7.94 -9.34 -3.67
CA GLU A 122 -8.63 -8.93 -4.88
C GLU A 122 -8.20 -7.53 -5.32
N TYR A 123 -7.98 -6.64 -4.35
CA TYR A 123 -7.65 -5.25 -4.57
C TYR A 123 -6.37 -4.86 -3.80
N LEU A 124 -5.42 -4.26 -4.51
CA LEU A 124 -4.19 -3.71 -3.97
C LEU A 124 -4.01 -2.26 -4.45
N SER A 125 -3.78 -1.35 -3.52
CA SER A 125 -3.40 0.03 -3.81
C SER A 125 -2.13 0.43 -3.07
N LEU A 126 -1.11 0.83 -3.84
CA LEU A 126 0.13 1.43 -3.35
C LEU A 126 0.17 2.87 -3.82
N ARG A 127 0.23 3.82 -2.87
CA ARG A 127 0.13 5.25 -3.16
C ARG A 127 1.16 6.07 -2.39
N GLY A 128 1.42 7.26 -2.90
CA GLY A 128 2.13 8.31 -2.18
C GLY A 128 3.43 8.72 -2.86
N VAL A 129 4.23 9.50 -2.14
CA VAL A 129 5.35 10.22 -2.74
C VAL A 129 6.55 9.29 -2.92
N GLN A 130 7.03 8.67 -1.86
CA GLN A 130 8.30 7.93 -1.92
C GLN A 130 8.20 6.53 -1.31
N TRP A 131 8.69 5.55 -2.06
CA TRP A 131 8.79 4.15 -1.63
C TRP A 131 10.19 3.59 -1.90
N SER A 132 10.69 2.72 -1.02
CA SER A 132 11.81 1.85 -1.40
C SER A 132 11.34 0.83 -2.42
N TRP A 133 12.22 0.44 -3.35
CA TRP A 133 11.83 -0.60 -4.32
C TRP A 133 11.63 -1.94 -3.63
N GLY A 134 12.45 -2.25 -2.63
CA GLY A 134 12.30 -3.47 -1.84
C GLY A 134 10.92 -3.60 -1.19
N ALA A 135 10.33 -2.49 -0.71
CA ALA A 135 8.96 -2.49 -0.19
C ALA A 135 7.93 -2.78 -1.29
N VAL A 136 8.03 -2.11 -2.45
CA VAL A 136 7.13 -2.35 -3.59
C VAL A 136 7.21 -3.79 -4.06
N ALA A 137 8.42 -4.29 -4.31
CA ALA A 137 8.66 -5.64 -4.80
C ALA A 137 8.15 -6.70 -3.82
N SER A 138 8.37 -6.52 -2.51
CA SER A 138 7.87 -7.44 -1.49
C SER A 138 6.34 -7.53 -1.49
N VAL A 139 5.64 -6.39 -1.59
CA VAL A 139 4.17 -6.41 -1.62
C VAL A 139 3.64 -7.07 -2.90
N LEU A 140 4.21 -6.75 -4.06
CA LEU A 140 3.82 -7.38 -5.34
C LEU A 140 4.06 -8.89 -5.31
N GLN A 141 5.20 -9.35 -4.79
CA GLN A 141 5.49 -10.77 -4.63
C GLN A 141 4.46 -11.48 -3.73
N CYS A 142 4.02 -10.82 -2.65
CA CYS A 142 2.98 -11.37 -1.77
C CYS A 142 1.60 -11.42 -2.45
N ALA A 143 1.33 -10.51 -3.39
CA ALA A 143 0.02 -10.24 -4.00
C ALA A 143 -0.14 -10.80 -5.44
N SER A 144 0.54 -11.89 -5.78
CA SER A 144 0.52 -12.51 -7.13
C SER A 144 -0.89 -12.86 -7.66
N GLU A 145 -1.87 -13.05 -6.76
CA GLU A 145 -3.25 -13.43 -7.12
C GLU A 145 -4.19 -12.22 -7.34
N VAL A 146 -3.68 -10.98 -7.22
CA VAL A 146 -4.49 -9.76 -7.24
C VAL A 146 -5.24 -9.57 -8.56
N LYS A 147 -6.47 -9.04 -8.47
CA LYS A 147 -7.34 -8.76 -9.62
C LYS A 147 -7.30 -7.29 -10.02
N HIS A 148 -7.15 -6.39 -9.07
CA HIS A 148 -7.14 -4.95 -9.28
C HIS A 148 -5.92 -4.35 -8.58
N LEU A 149 -5.01 -3.79 -9.36
CA LEU A 149 -3.79 -3.16 -8.86
C LEU A 149 -3.81 -1.68 -9.18
N VAL A 150 -3.51 -0.86 -8.18
CA VAL A 150 -3.30 0.57 -8.31
C VAL A 150 -1.92 0.91 -7.78
N MET A 151 -1.06 1.43 -8.63
CA MET A 151 0.29 1.90 -8.29
C MET A 151 0.42 3.37 -8.64
N LYS A 152 0.10 4.23 -7.67
CA LYS A 152 0.22 5.69 -7.79
C LYS A 152 1.34 6.22 -6.89
N ILE A 153 2.55 5.78 -7.19
CA ILE A 153 3.79 6.17 -6.51
C ILE A 153 4.52 7.18 -7.38
N GLU A 154 4.94 8.31 -6.80
CA GLU A 154 5.65 9.36 -7.54
C GLU A 154 7.14 9.01 -7.73
N PHE A 155 7.79 8.49 -6.70
CA PHE A 155 9.21 8.18 -6.68
C PHE A 155 9.52 6.84 -6.00
N CYS A 156 10.43 6.06 -6.61
CA CYS A 156 11.00 4.86 -6.00
C CYS A 156 12.53 4.97 -5.92
N GLY A 157 13.11 4.44 -4.84
CA GLY A 157 14.57 4.36 -4.69
C GLY A 157 15.02 4.11 -3.26
N ASP A 158 16.23 3.56 -3.12
CA ASP A 158 16.79 3.20 -1.81
C ASP A 158 17.60 4.34 -1.18
N PHE A 159 17.93 5.38 -1.96
CA PHE A 159 18.74 6.53 -1.53
C PHE A 159 17.92 7.81 -1.38
N ASP A 160 18.46 8.80 -0.68
CA ASP A 160 17.82 10.11 -0.44
C ASP A 160 17.83 11.02 -1.66
N THR A 161 18.53 10.62 -2.72
CA THR A 161 18.42 11.23 -4.05
C THR A 161 17.25 10.61 -4.81
N LEU A 162 16.48 11.45 -5.51
CA LEU A 162 15.43 10.98 -6.43
C LEU A 162 16.08 10.11 -7.50
N GLN A 163 15.84 8.81 -7.45
CA GLN A 163 16.31 7.85 -8.44
C GLN A 163 15.16 7.51 -9.39
N PRO A 164 15.47 7.18 -10.66
CA PRO A 164 14.47 6.59 -11.54
C PRO A 164 13.98 5.27 -10.95
N PHE A 165 12.75 4.87 -11.29
CA PHE A 165 12.27 3.53 -10.95
C PHE A 165 13.26 2.50 -11.49
N PRO A 166 13.50 1.41 -10.75
CA PRO A 166 14.31 0.33 -11.26
C PRO A 166 13.63 -0.32 -12.45
N GLU A 167 14.42 -1.04 -13.22
CA GLU A 167 13.95 -1.73 -14.40
C GLU A 167 13.00 -2.87 -14.00
N VAL A 168 11.82 -2.90 -14.62
CA VAL A 168 10.83 -3.96 -14.42
C VAL A 168 10.58 -4.66 -15.75
N ASP A 169 10.79 -5.97 -15.77
CA ASP A 169 10.36 -6.81 -16.87
C ASP A 169 8.83 -6.94 -16.82
N LEU A 170 8.15 -6.27 -17.77
CA LEU A 170 6.69 -6.28 -17.82
C LEU A 170 6.15 -7.66 -18.18
N VAL A 171 6.87 -8.44 -18.98
CA VAL A 171 6.46 -9.80 -19.34
C VAL A 171 6.49 -10.69 -18.11
N GLU A 172 7.58 -10.65 -17.34
CA GLU A 172 7.69 -11.36 -16.07
C GLU A 172 6.62 -10.89 -15.06
N PHE A 173 6.39 -9.59 -14.96
CA PHE A 173 5.37 -9.01 -14.09
C PHE A 173 3.98 -9.57 -14.41
N PHE A 174 3.54 -9.51 -15.67
CA PHE A 174 2.21 -10.03 -16.05
C PHE A 174 2.12 -11.55 -15.95
N ASN A 175 3.21 -12.28 -16.24
CA ASN A 175 3.27 -13.73 -16.05
C ASN A 175 3.12 -14.15 -14.58
N SER A 176 3.60 -13.30 -13.66
CA SER A 176 3.50 -13.50 -12.21
C SER A 176 2.15 -13.03 -11.62
N HIS A 177 1.34 -12.31 -12.40
CA HIS A 177 0.05 -11.74 -11.97
C HIS A 177 -1.09 -12.09 -12.95
N GLN A 178 -1.27 -13.38 -13.26
CA GLN A 178 -2.19 -13.84 -14.31
C GLN A 178 -3.67 -13.50 -14.04
N LYS A 179 -4.05 -13.26 -12.78
CA LYS A 179 -5.41 -12.87 -12.38
C LYS A 179 -5.68 -11.37 -12.51
N LEU A 180 -4.68 -10.55 -12.82
CA LEU A 180 -4.76 -9.09 -12.85
C LEU A 180 -5.70 -8.59 -13.94
N ARG A 181 -6.89 -8.13 -13.60
CA ARG A 181 -7.92 -7.63 -14.51
C ARG A 181 -7.80 -6.14 -14.80
N LYS A 182 -7.42 -5.35 -13.80
CA LYS A 182 -7.27 -3.89 -13.91
C LYS A 182 -5.93 -3.47 -13.31
N PHE A 183 -5.17 -2.67 -14.04
CA PHE A 183 -3.92 -2.08 -13.57
C PHE A 183 -3.94 -0.57 -13.77
N GLU A 184 -3.97 0.20 -12.69
CA GLU A 184 -3.80 1.65 -12.72
C GLU A 184 -2.38 2.01 -12.32
N ILE A 185 -1.72 2.84 -13.11
CA ILE A 185 -0.33 3.24 -12.89
C ILE A 185 -0.16 4.75 -13.08
N HIS A 186 0.66 5.38 -12.23
CA HIS A 186 1.03 6.78 -12.38
C HIS A 186 1.96 6.98 -13.59
N GLY A 187 1.76 8.07 -14.33
CA GLY A 187 2.52 8.39 -15.55
C GLY A 187 4.05 8.39 -15.36
N ALA A 188 4.55 8.84 -14.21
CA ALA A 188 5.99 8.82 -13.92
C ALA A 188 6.57 7.40 -13.82
N MET A 189 5.82 6.46 -13.23
CA MET A 189 6.22 5.05 -13.17
C MET A 189 6.12 4.41 -14.55
N PHE A 190 5.08 4.73 -15.33
CA PHE A 190 4.96 4.27 -16.71
C PHE A 190 6.12 4.76 -17.59
N ALA A 191 6.52 6.03 -17.48
CA ALA A 191 7.64 6.59 -18.22
C ALA A 191 8.95 5.82 -17.95
N ALA A 192 9.20 5.45 -16.70
CA ALA A 192 10.37 4.63 -16.36
C ALA A 192 10.30 3.21 -16.95
N LEU A 193 9.11 2.59 -16.99
CA LEU A 193 8.89 1.27 -17.60
C LEU A 193 9.14 1.25 -19.12
N CYS A 194 8.82 2.36 -19.82
CA CYS A 194 9.03 2.51 -21.25
C CYS A 194 10.50 2.60 -21.67
N GLN A 195 11.39 3.10 -20.81
CA GLN A 195 12.78 3.37 -21.21
C GLN A 195 13.57 2.11 -21.63
N LYS A 196 13.18 0.93 -21.14
CA LYS A 196 13.95 -0.32 -21.33
C LYS A 196 13.18 -1.53 -21.84
N ASN A 197 11.85 -1.63 -21.63
CA ASN A 197 11.08 -2.61 -22.39
C ASN A 197 11.12 -2.23 -23.86
N SER A 198 11.29 -3.20 -24.75
CA SER A 198 11.56 -3.02 -26.16
C SER A 198 10.37 -2.42 -26.98
N LEU A 199 9.66 -1.41 -26.49
CA LEU A 199 8.89 -0.52 -27.37
C LEU A 199 9.79 0.16 -28.40
N LYS A 200 11.10 0.28 -28.10
CA LYS A 200 12.18 0.65 -29.04
C LYS A 200 12.35 -0.28 -30.27
N LYS A 201 11.61 -1.39 -30.41
CA LYS A 201 11.50 -2.10 -31.70
C LYS A 201 10.54 -1.43 -32.70
N MET A 202 9.91 -0.32 -32.32
CA MET A 202 9.31 0.62 -33.27
C MET A 202 10.24 1.84 -33.36
N LYS A 203 11.13 1.83 -34.35
CA LYS A 203 12.07 2.94 -34.58
C LYS A 203 11.33 4.21 -34.99
N ASN A 204 11.90 5.32 -34.52
CA ASN A 204 11.62 6.73 -34.81
C ASN A 204 10.55 7.38 -33.94
N CYS A 205 10.95 7.77 -32.73
CA CYS A 205 10.25 8.80 -31.96
C CYS A 205 11.29 9.85 -31.54
N ASN A 206 11.11 11.07 -32.07
CA ASN A 206 11.90 12.25 -31.75
C ASN A 206 11.24 12.90 -30.53
N ASP A 207 11.92 12.95 -29.39
CA ASP A 207 11.76 13.85 -28.22
C ASP A 207 10.51 14.78 -28.16
N THR A 208 9.30 14.24 -28.30
CA THR A 208 8.04 15.01 -28.24
C THR A 208 7.06 14.32 -27.31
N ALA A 209 6.24 15.11 -26.62
CA ALA A 209 5.17 14.59 -25.76
C ALA A 209 4.20 13.70 -26.54
N ASP A 210 4.01 13.97 -27.83
CA ASP A 210 3.12 13.22 -28.73
C ASP A 210 3.56 11.75 -28.88
N ASP A 211 4.87 11.50 -29.02
CA ASP A 211 5.43 10.14 -29.09
C ASP A 211 5.17 9.36 -27.79
N PHE A 212 5.30 10.01 -26.65
CA PHE A 212 4.98 9.41 -25.35
C PHE A 212 3.49 9.10 -25.21
N PHE A 213 2.61 9.99 -25.65
CA PHE A 213 1.16 9.72 -25.69
C PHE A 213 0.81 8.57 -26.63
N GLU A 214 1.49 8.43 -27.77
CA GLU A 214 1.33 7.28 -28.64
C GLU A 214 1.73 5.97 -27.95
N GLU A 215 2.83 5.94 -27.19
CA GLU A 215 3.24 4.76 -26.42
C GLU A 215 2.20 4.38 -25.36
N ILE A 216 1.65 5.37 -24.64
CA ILE A 216 0.54 5.17 -23.70
C ILE A 216 -0.65 4.53 -24.42
N CYS A 217 -1.06 5.09 -25.56
CA CYS A 217 -2.19 4.58 -26.36
C CYS A 217 -1.93 3.14 -26.86
N LYS A 218 -0.74 2.87 -27.40
CA LYS A 218 -0.33 1.54 -27.86
C LYS A 218 -0.33 0.53 -26.71
N PHE A 219 0.19 0.90 -25.55
CA PHE A 219 0.20 0.02 -24.37
C PHE A 219 -1.21 -0.27 -23.85
N LYS A 220 -2.07 0.75 -23.76
CA LYS A 220 -3.49 0.57 -23.41
C LYS A 220 -4.21 -0.35 -24.40
N TYR A 221 -3.95 -0.17 -25.70
CA TYR A 221 -4.54 -0.97 -26.77
C TYR A 221 -4.10 -2.44 -26.71
N ILE A 222 -2.80 -2.73 -26.61
CA ILE A 222 -2.24 -4.09 -26.53
C ILE A 222 -2.75 -4.82 -25.28
N ASN A 223 -3.02 -4.08 -24.20
CA ASN A 223 -3.60 -4.64 -22.97
C ASN A 223 -5.15 -4.61 -22.95
N HIS A 224 -5.80 -4.39 -24.10
CA HIS A 224 -7.26 -4.38 -24.24
C HIS A 224 -7.99 -3.47 -23.21
N GLY A 225 -7.40 -2.32 -22.87
CA GLY A 225 -7.97 -1.37 -21.91
C GLY A 225 -7.90 -1.81 -20.43
N ARG A 226 -7.24 -2.92 -20.11
CA ARG A 226 -7.03 -3.38 -18.72
C ARG A 226 -6.08 -2.47 -17.95
N VAL A 227 -5.21 -1.77 -18.66
CA VAL A 227 -4.28 -0.79 -18.07
C VAL A 227 -4.87 0.62 -18.22
N LEU A 228 -4.93 1.32 -17.10
CA LEU A 228 -5.18 2.75 -17.03
C LEU A 228 -3.89 3.45 -16.61
N ILE A 229 -3.49 4.46 -17.37
CA ILE A 229 -2.34 5.32 -17.07
C ILE A 229 -2.94 6.70 -16.82
N GLU A 230 -2.69 7.25 -15.64
CA GLU A 230 -3.11 8.57 -15.15
C GLU A 230 -1.90 9.44 -14.81
#